data_AF-A0A2T4GEY4-F1
#
_entry.id   AF-A0A2T4GEY4-F1
#
_cell.length_a   1.000
_cell.length_b   1.000
_cell.length_c   1.000
_cell.angle_alpha   90.00
_cell.angle_beta   90.00
_cell.angle_gamma   90.00
#
_symmetry.space_group_name_H-M   'P 1'
#
loop_
_entity.id
_entity.type
_entity.pdbx_description
1 polymer ?
#
loop_
_entity_poly.entity_id
_entity_poly.type
_entity_poly.pdbx_seq_one_letter_code
_entity_poly.pdbx_strand_id
1 'polypeptide(L)'
;METDEQTKEYREMREYKATLRKIIREVDFKEFGASREGGTPFRIPWPTPRECWRLMVQTYSSCNLTQRGDILIAILGVAKRFEEFYPNDKYMKEALHTDLTWESNAFEGAPVKRDTNLAPSWSWASLIGGRITVQAARQTYGGEAASCIEFVEARTGPGHNDKILEIDIKATFYFFQKRDNSEEYDFFADESMSHHAFGGNADIKFDTEEIALAHRKAGYKGICISAHSGYQGQGRFHAVFLIIEHVSGSTCRRIGKLSRSGTGWSTGKNDVLITLV
;
A
#
# COMPACT_ATOMS: atom_id res chain seq x y z
N MET A 1 0.96 -26.97 -36.78
CA MET A 1 -0.16 -27.43 -35.95
C MET A 1 -0.08 -26.64 -34.66
N GLU A 2 -0.45 -25.36 -34.71
CA GLU A 2 -0.66 -24.53 -33.51
C GLU A 2 -1.87 -25.14 -32.80
N THR A 3 -1.70 -25.53 -31.55
CA THR A 3 -2.72 -26.24 -30.79
C THR A 3 -3.87 -25.29 -30.45
N ASP A 4 -5.10 -25.79 -30.53
CA ASP A 4 -6.37 -25.09 -30.27
C ASP A 4 -6.37 -24.32 -28.93
N GLU A 5 -5.55 -24.81 -28.00
CA GLU A 5 -5.27 -24.24 -26.67
C GLU A 5 -4.55 -22.87 -26.73
N GLN A 6 -3.55 -22.71 -27.61
CA GLN A 6 -2.88 -21.41 -27.83
C GLN A 6 -3.83 -20.37 -28.43
N THR A 7 -4.78 -20.83 -29.25
CA THR A 7 -5.77 -19.95 -29.90
C THR A 7 -6.81 -19.47 -28.88
N LYS A 8 -7.16 -20.31 -27.91
CA LYS A 8 -8.04 -19.99 -26.79
C LYS A 8 -7.37 -19.03 -25.80
N GLU A 9 -6.14 -19.31 -25.35
CA GLU A 9 -5.37 -18.40 -24.48
C GLU A 9 -5.18 -17.02 -25.12
N TYR A 10 -4.89 -16.98 -26.43
CA TYR A 10 -4.74 -15.73 -27.16
C TYR A 10 -6.05 -14.93 -27.22
N ARG A 11 -7.20 -15.61 -27.40
CA ARG A 11 -8.52 -14.98 -27.41
C ARG A 11 -8.91 -14.46 -26.02
N GLU A 12 -8.70 -15.25 -24.98
CA GLU A 12 -8.95 -14.86 -23.59
C GLU A 12 -8.06 -13.67 -23.19
N MET A 13 -6.78 -13.68 -23.57
CA MET A 13 -5.88 -12.53 -23.36
C MET A 13 -6.34 -11.29 -24.13
N ARG A 14 -6.90 -11.43 -25.34
CA ARG A 14 -7.44 -10.30 -26.12
C ARG A 14 -8.69 -9.71 -25.46
N GLU A 15 -9.59 -10.56 -24.98
CA GLU A 15 -10.82 -10.15 -24.27
C GLU A 15 -10.49 -9.51 -22.92
N TYR A 16 -9.57 -10.09 -22.15
CA TYR A 16 -9.04 -9.49 -20.92
C TYR A 16 -8.43 -8.10 -21.16
N LYS A 17 -7.60 -7.97 -22.21
CA LYS A 17 -7.04 -6.68 -22.66
C LYS A 17 -8.12 -5.67 -23.06
N ALA A 18 -9.22 -6.11 -23.66
CA ALA A 18 -10.35 -5.24 -24.01
C ALA A 18 -11.12 -4.77 -22.78
N THR A 19 -11.36 -5.66 -21.80
CA THR A 19 -12.00 -5.33 -20.52
C THR A 19 -11.15 -4.36 -19.71
N LEU A 20 -9.83 -4.61 -19.60
CA LEU A 20 -8.91 -3.67 -18.97
C LEU A 20 -8.92 -2.31 -19.66
N ARG A 21 -8.94 -2.26 -21.00
CA ARG A 21 -9.07 -0.97 -21.74
C ARG A 21 -10.34 -0.22 -21.38
N LYS A 22 -11.46 -0.93 -21.19
CA LYS A 22 -12.73 -0.30 -20.81
C LYS A 22 -12.62 0.32 -19.41
N ILE A 23 -12.10 -0.44 -18.44
CA ILE A 23 -11.86 0.04 -17.06
C ILE A 23 -10.89 1.24 -17.09
N ILE A 24 -9.77 1.13 -17.81
CA ILE A 24 -8.78 2.19 -17.98
C ILE A 24 -9.41 3.45 -18.60
N ARG A 25 -10.31 3.33 -19.56
CA ARG A 25 -10.96 4.49 -20.20
C ARG A 25 -12.01 5.16 -19.31
N GLU A 26 -12.65 4.41 -18.42
CA GLU A 26 -13.66 4.92 -17.49
C GLU A 26 -13.04 5.61 -16.27
N VAL A 27 -11.77 5.29 -15.94
CA VAL A 27 -10.98 6.00 -14.92
C VAL A 27 -10.35 7.24 -15.56
N ASP A 28 -10.74 8.45 -15.13
CA ASP A 28 -10.23 9.73 -15.67
C ASP A 28 -8.70 9.86 -15.46
N PHE A 29 -7.93 9.63 -16.53
CA PHE A 29 -6.47 9.65 -16.55
C PHE A 29 -5.93 11.07 -16.69
N LYS A 30 -5.97 11.87 -15.62
CA LYS A 30 -5.09 13.05 -15.54
C LYS A 30 -3.63 12.69 -15.21
N GLU A 31 -3.38 11.52 -14.63
CA GLU A 31 -2.03 11.10 -14.22
C GLU A 31 -1.16 10.46 -15.33
N PHE A 32 -1.74 10.02 -16.46
CA PHE A 32 -0.92 9.46 -17.56
C PHE A 32 -0.23 10.54 -18.40
N GLY A 33 -0.81 11.75 -18.47
CA GLY A 33 -0.34 12.83 -19.34
C GLY A 33 0.87 13.61 -18.83
N ALA A 34 1.19 13.54 -17.54
CA ALA A 34 2.34 14.28 -16.98
C ALA A 34 3.69 13.59 -17.22
N SER A 35 3.69 12.37 -17.76
CA SER A 35 4.89 11.57 -17.95
C SER A 35 5.20 11.42 -19.44
N ARG A 36 6.16 12.26 -19.90
CA ARG A 36 6.85 12.27 -21.21
C ARG A 36 6.31 13.26 -22.24
N GLU A 37 6.55 14.55 -22.00
CA GLU A 37 6.78 15.47 -23.12
C GLU A 37 7.98 14.94 -23.93
N GLY A 38 7.73 14.52 -25.17
CA GLY A 38 8.78 14.13 -26.13
C GLY A 38 8.60 12.77 -26.84
N GLY A 39 7.58 11.98 -26.53
CA GLY A 39 7.32 10.69 -27.20
C GLY A 39 6.23 10.76 -28.27
N THR A 40 6.39 10.04 -29.38
CA THR A 40 5.44 9.99 -30.50
C THR A 40 4.04 9.46 -30.08
N PRO A 41 2.94 9.90 -30.71
CA PRO A 41 1.57 9.84 -30.15
C PRO A 41 0.90 8.46 -30.13
N PHE A 42 1.54 7.39 -30.61
CA PHE A 42 0.87 6.13 -30.94
C PHE A 42 1.34 4.90 -30.16
N ARG A 43 2.06 5.07 -29.05
CA ARG A 43 2.30 3.98 -28.10
C ARG A 43 1.95 4.44 -26.70
N ILE A 44 0.71 4.22 -26.29
CA ILE A 44 0.40 4.06 -24.87
C ILE A 44 0.93 2.66 -24.53
N PRO A 45 2.10 2.50 -23.88
CA PRO A 45 2.51 1.19 -23.39
C PRO A 45 1.40 0.68 -22.46
N TRP A 46 1.03 -0.58 -22.63
CA TRP A 46 0.06 -1.21 -21.73
C TRP A 46 0.51 -1.03 -20.28
N PRO A 47 -0.40 -0.69 -19.36
CA PRO A 47 -0.05 -0.66 -17.95
C PRO A 47 0.52 -2.01 -17.56
N THR A 48 1.58 -1.96 -16.76
CA THR A 48 2.16 -3.15 -16.14
C THR A 48 1.09 -3.88 -15.31
N PRO A 49 1.17 -5.21 -15.10
CA PRO A 49 0.26 -5.91 -14.18
C PRO A 49 0.17 -5.17 -12.84
N ARG A 50 1.35 -4.69 -12.40
CA ARG A 50 1.64 -3.46 -11.66
C ARG A 50 0.48 -2.49 -11.40
N GLU A 51 0.34 -1.67 -12.42
CA GLU A 51 -0.56 -0.55 -12.53
C GLU A 51 -2.00 -1.03 -12.68
N CYS A 52 -2.24 -2.14 -13.38
CA CYS A 52 -3.58 -2.75 -13.47
C CYS A 52 -4.13 -3.11 -12.08
N TRP A 53 -3.34 -3.77 -11.24
CA TRP A 53 -3.74 -4.10 -9.87
C TRP A 53 -4.10 -2.86 -9.05
N ARG A 54 -3.24 -1.84 -9.07
CA ARG A 54 -3.49 -0.57 -8.37
C ARG A 54 -4.78 0.10 -8.86
N LEU A 55 -5.00 0.15 -10.16
CA LEU A 55 -6.21 0.71 -10.76
C LEU A 55 -7.46 -0.02 -10.30
N MET A 56 -7.43 -1.35 -10.23
CA MET A 56 -8.56 -2.13 -9.74
C MET A 56 -8.84 -1.84 -8.26
N VAL A 57 -7.83 -1.81 -7.40
CA VAL A 57 -8.01 -1.44 -5.97
C VAL A 57 -8.66 -0.06 -5.84
N GLN A 58 -8.18 0.93 -6.59
CA GLN A 58 -8.77 2.29 -6.58
C GLN A 58 -10.21 2.31 -7.12
N THR A 59 -10.50 1.52 -8.15
CA THR A 59 -11.84 1.44 -8.75
C THR A 59 -12.81 0.77 -7.78
N TYR A 60 -12.48 -0.43 -7.26
CA TYR A 60 -13.35 -1.17 -6.34
C TYR A 60 -13.56 -0.43 -5.02
N SER A 61 -12.55 0.23 -4.48
CA SER A 61 -12.69 1.03 -3.25
C SER A 61 -13.63 2.23 -3.42
N SER A 62 -13.76 2.76 -4.63
CA SER A 62 -14.65 3.89 -4.94
C SER A 62 -16.08 3.44 -5.25
N CYS A 63 -16.33 2.14 -5.43
CA CYS A 63 -17.66 1.63 -5.72
C CYS A 63 -18.60 1.74 -4.51
N ASN A 64 -19.79 2.31 -4.74
CA ASN A 64 -20.86 2.30 -3.75
C ASN A 64 -21.63 0.97 -3.81
N LEU A 65 -21.03 -0.09 -3.28
CA LEU A 65 -21.61 -1.43 -3.30
C LEU A 65 -22.83 -1.54 -2.39
N THR A 66 -23.92 -2.13 -2.92
CA THR A 66 -25.16 -2.40 -2.17
C THR A 66 -24.92 -3.32 -0.98
N GLN A 67 -24.03 -4.31 -1.13
CA GLN A 67 -23.53 -5.13 -0.02
C GLN A 67 -22.02 -4.96 0.08
N ARG A 68 -21.56 -4.30 1.15
CA ARG A 68 -20.14 -4.02 1.38
C ARG A 68 -19.28 -5.28 1.48
N GLY A 69 -19.85 -6.39 1.97
CA GLY A 69 -19.20 -7.71 2.02
C GLY A 69 -18.70 -8.19 0.66
N ASP A 70 -19.38 -7.82 -0.41
CA ASP A 70 -19.09 -8.29 -1.77
C ASP A 70 -17.78 -7.72 -2.32
N ILE A 71 -17.24 -6.66 -1.72
CA ILE A 71 -15.96 -6.06 -2.15
C ILE A 71 -14.81 -7.07 -2.05
N LEU A 72 -14.83 -7.89 -1.00
CA LEU A 72 -13.82 -8.91 -0.76
C LEU A 72 -13.95 -10.06 -1.74
N ILE A 73 -15.19 -10.46 -2.05
CA ILE A 73 -15.47 -11.51 -3.03
C ILE A 73 -15.02 -11.06 -4.43
N ALA A 74 -15.34 -9.81 -4.79
CA ALA A 74 -14.97 -9.22 -6.07
C ALA A 74 -13.45 -9.13 -6.23
N ILE A 75 -12.73 -8.60 -5.23
CA ILE A 75 -11.27 -8.49 -5.31
C ILE A 75 -10.56 -9.86 -5.23
N LEU A 76 -11.12 -10.82 -4.49
CA LEU A 76 -10.58 -12.19 -4.46
C LEU A 76 -10.69 -12.86 -5.83
N GLY A 77 -11.82 -12.69 -6.52
CA GLY A 77 -11.98 -13.18 -7.89
C GLY A 77 -10.94 -12.58 -8.84
N VAL A 78 -10.67 -11.28 -8.70
CA VAL A 78 -9.63 -10.58 -9.45
C VAL A 78 -8.23 -11.10 -9.13
N ALA A 79 -7.91 -11.27 -7.84
CA ALA A 79 -6.62 -11.78 -7.38
C ALA A 79 -6.34 -13.18 -7.95
N LYS A 80 -7.34 -14.08 -7.91
CA LYS A 80 -7.24 -15.43 -8.50
C LYS A 80 -6.95 -15.38 -10.01
N ARG A 81 -7.62 -14.49 -10.74
CA ARG A 81 -7.33 -14.30 -12.17
C ARG A 81 -5.89 -13.83 -12.40
N PHE A 82 -5.38 -12.94 -11.56
CA PHE A 82 -3.98 -12.51 -11.65
C PHE A 82 -3.02 -13.67 -11.39
N GLU A 83 -3.28 -14.52 -10.40
CA GLU A 83 -2.46 -15.72 -10.15
C GLU A 83 -2.52 -16.71 -11.32
N GLU A 84 -3.69 -16.91 -11.94
CA GLU A 84 -3.85 -17.76 -13.13
C GLU A 84 -3.03 -17.26 -14.33
N PHE A 85 -3.04 -15.95 -14.58
CA PHE A 85 -2.32 -15.35 -15.71
C PHE A 85 -0.81 -15.18 -15.45
N TYR A 86 -0.40 -15.14 -14.18
CA TYR A 86 0.99 -14.91 -13.76
C TYR A 86 1.46 -15.97 -12.73
N PRO A 87 1.45 -17.27 -13.08
CA PRO A 87 1.61 -18.36 -12.11
C PRO A 87 3.02 -18.50 -11.52
N ASN A 88 4.04 -18.02 -12.25
CA ASN A 88 5.45 -18.02 -11.79
C ASN A 88 5.85 -16.72 -11.11
N ASP A 89 4.97 -15.73 -11.15
CA ASP A 89 5.24 -14.41 -10.64
C ASP A 89 4.74 -14.42 -9.20
N LYS A 90 5.66 -14.31 -8.23
CA LYS A 90 5.32 -14.05 -6.81
C LYS A 90 4.78 -12.63 -6.62
N TYR A 91 4.08 -12.12 -7.62
CA TYR A 91 3.66 -10.77 -7.84
C TYR A 91 2.93 -10.17 -6.65
N MET A 92 2.07 -10.94 -5.97
CA MET A 92 1.41 -10.48 -4.74
C MET A 92 2.32 -10.47 -3.51
N LYS A 93 3.22 -11.46 -3.37
CA LYS A 93 4.13 -11.54 -2.21
C LYS A 93 5.24 -10.51 -2.30
N GLU A 94 5.80 -10.34 -3.50
CA GLU A 94 6.89 -9.40 -3.76
C GLU A 94 6.43 -7.95 -3.69
N ALA A 95 5.16 -7.68 -4.01
CA ALA A 95 4.60 -6.32 -3.99
C ALA A 95 3.83 -5.95 -2.70
N LEU A 96 3.80 -6.84 -1.69
CA LEU A 96 3.11 -6.59 -0.42
C LEU A 96 3.50 -5.25 0.20
N HIS A 97 4.79 -4.89 0.13
CA HIS A 97 5.32 -3.64 0.65
C HIS A 97 4.71 -2.39 0.01
N THR A 98 4.26 -2.45 -1.25
CA THR A 98 3.52 -1.35 -1.89
C THR A 98 2.01 -1.51 -1.80
N ASP A 99 1.50 -2.74 -1.66
CA ASP A 99 0.07 -2.96 -1.42
C ASP A 99 -0.35 -2.49 -0.05
N LEU A 100 0.52 -2.61 0.95
CA LEU A 100 0.27 -2.11 2.30
C LEU A 100 0.42 -0.60 2.43
N THR A 101 0.79 0.16 1.39
CA THR A 101 1.00 1.62 1.45
C THR A 101 -0.08 2.44 0.76
N TRP A 102 -1.27 1.85 0.60
CA TRP A 102 -2.48 2.59 0.25
C TRP A 102 -2.74 3.75 1.21
N GLU A 103 -3.44 4.80 0.79
CA GLU A 103 -3.85 5.92 1.63
C GLU A 103 -5.33 6.24 1.37
N SER A 104 -6.06 6.61 2.42
CA SER A 104 -7.42 7.13 2.29
C SER A 104 -7.38 8.65 2.15
N ASN A 105 -8.46 9.25 1.67
CA ASN A 105 -8.63 10.71 1.67
C ASN A 105 -9.17 11.26 3.01
N ALA A 106 -9.02 10.54 4.13
CA ALA A 106 -9.42 11.04 5.44
C ALA A 106 -8.68 12.32 5.84
N PHE A 107 -7.42 12.47 5.40
CA PHE A 107 -6.63 13.69 5.61
C PHE A 107 -7.23 14.93 4.92
N GLU A 108 -8.09 14.74 3.91
CA GLU A 108 -8.85 15.79 3.22
C GLU A 108 -10.19 16.11 3.91
N GLY A 109 -10.49 15.45 5.05
CA GLY A 109 -11.75 15.61 5.77
C GLY A 109 -12.88 14.71 5.27
N ALA A 110 -12.59 13.69 4.47
CA ALA A 110 -13.59 12.70 4.09
C ALA A 110 -14.01 11.87 5.32
N PRO A 111 -15.31 11.52 5.46
CA PRO A 111 -15.84 10.78 6.60
C PRO A 111 -15.48 9.29 6.50
N VAL A 112 -14.20 8.99 6.65
CA VAL A 112 -13.66 7.63 6.54
C VAL A 112 -13.70 6.93 7.88
N LYS A 113 -14.36 5.77 7.92
CA LYS A 113 -14.47 4.90 9.11
C LYS A 113 -13.84 3.55 8.83
N ARG A 114 -13.42 2.88 9.90
CA ARG A 114 -12.90 1.51 9.84
C ARG A 114 -13.94 0.51 10.35
N ASP A 115 -14.10 -0.59 9.63
CA ASP A 115 -14.90 -1.75 10.02
C ASP A 115 -14.04 -3.02 9.92
N THR A 116 -13.51 -3.44 11.08
CA THR A 116 -12.67 -4.63 11.18
C THR A 116 -13.46 -5.95 11.09
N ASN A 117 -14.80 -5.91 11.12
CA ASN A 117 -15.61 -7.11 10.88
C ASN A 117 -15.65 -7.48 9.39
N LEU A 118 -15.47 -6.47 8.52
CA LEU A 118 -15.39 -6.67 7.09
C LEU A 118 -14.05 -7.27 6.71
N ALA A 119 -12.96 -6.57 7.03
CA ALA A 119 -11.58 -6.89 6.68
C ALA A 119 -10.60 -6.39 7.76
N PRO A 120 -9.39 -6.96 7.87
CA PRO A 120 -8.40 -6.55 8.87
C PRO A 120 -7.84 -5.14 8.60
N SER A 121 -7.26 -4.50 9.62
CA SER A 121 -6.89 -3.07 9.57
C SER A 121 -5.80 -2.73 8.55
N TRP A 122 -4.94 -3.69 8.22
CA TRP A 122 -3.93 -3.58 7.16
C TRP A 122 -4.53 -3.60 5.74
N SER A 123 -5.77 -4.07 5.59
CA SER A 123 -6.49 -4.08 4.31
C SER A 123 -7.26 -2.79 4.10
N TRP A 124 -7.15 -2.21 2.91
CA TRP A 124 -7.94 -1.04 2.51
C TRP A 124 -9.44 -1.33 2.50
N ALA A 125 -9.83 -2.61 2.34
CA ALA A 125 -11.21 -3.04 2.38
C ALA A 125 -11.85 -2.89 3.78
N SER A 126 -11.06 -2.62 4.82
CA SER A 126 -11.58 -2.28 6.15
C SER A 126 -12.15 -0.86 6.21
N LEU A 127 -11.93 0.00 5.19
CA LEU A 127 -12.36 1.39 5.21
C LEU A 127 -13.69 1.65 4.49
N ILE A 128 -14.50 2.54 5.07
CA ILE A 128 -15.84 2.93 4.61
C ILE A 128 -15.92 4.45 4.49
N GLY A 129 -16.58 4.97 3.44
CA GLY A 129 -16.92 6.40 3.33
C GLY A 129 -15.87 7.30 2.67
N GLY A 130 -14.81 6.74 2.09
CA GLY A 130 -13.77 7.51 1.37
C GLY A 130 -13.21 6.80 0.15
N ARG A 131 -12.28 7.49 -0.53
CA ARG A 131 -11.51 6.97 -1.66
C ARG A 131 -10.18 6.43 -1.16
N ILE A 132 -9.75 5.31 -1.74
CA ILE A 132 -8.42 4.74 -1.50
C ILE A 132 -7.54 5.00 -2.72
N THR A 133 -6.31 5.41 -2.47
CA THR A 133 -5.26 5.56 -3.49
C THR A 133 -4.12 4.61 -3.16
N VAL A 134 -3.68 3.82 -4.14
CA VAL A 134 -2.43 3.05 -4.04
C VAL A 134 -1.40 3.73 -4.95
N GLN A 135 -0.48 4.47 -4.34
CA GLN A 135 0.53 5.21 -5.10
C GLN A 135 1.49 4.24 -5.78
N ALA A 136 1.88 4.57 -7.01
CA ALA A 136 2.96 3.88 -7.65
C ALA A 136 4.27 4.25 -6.95
N ALA A 137 4.98 3.27 -6.38
CA ALA A 137 6.32 3.47 -5.84
C ALA A 137 7.32 3.65 -6.99
N ARG A 138 7.20 4.77 -7.70
CA ARG A 138 8.05 5.11 -8.84
C ARG A 138 9.35 5.70 -8.32
N GLN A 139 10.46 5.08 -8.67
CA GLN A 139 11.77 5.69 -8.54
C GLN A 139 12.01 6.67 -9.71
N THR A 140 12.64 7.82 -9.42
CA THR A 140 12.97 8.84 -10.43
C THR A 140 13.85 8.28 -11.56
N TYR A 141 14.67 7.26 -11.26
CA TYR A 141 15.61 6.64 -12.20
C TYR A 141 15.21 5.24 -12.67
N GLY A 142 13.95 4.84 -12.45
CA GLY A 142 13.43 3.52 -12.81
C GLY A 142 13.72 2.43 -11.77
N GLY A 143 12.94 1.35 -11.80
CA GLY A 143 12.97 0.25 -10.82
C GLY A 143 11.85 0.33 -9.78
N GLU A 144 11.48 -0.81 -9.21
CA GLU A 144 10.54 -0.88 -8.07
C GLU A 144 11.24 -0.47 -6.78
N ALA A 145 10.51 0.11 -5.82
CA ALA A 145 11.06 0.40 -4.50
C ALA A 145 11.57 -0.89 -3.84
N ALA A 146 12.70 -0.78 -3.14
CA ALA A 146 13.21 -1.90 -2.36
C ALA A 146 12.27 -2.15 -1.18
N SER A 147 11.79 -3.39 -1.06
CA SER A 147 11.00 -3.82 0.09
C SER A 147 11.84 -3.69 1.36
N CYS A 148 11.25 -3.11 2.41
CA CYS A 148 11.81 -3.12 3.76
C CYS A 148 11.05 -4.08 4.69
N ILE A 149 10.09 -4.82 4.13
CA ILE A 149 9.35 -5.87 4.85
C ILE A 149 9.58 -7.23 4.18
N GLU A 150 9.60 -8.27 4.99
CA GLU A 150 9.61 -9.66 4.55
C GLU A 150 8.25 -10.30 4.90
N PHE A 151 7.52 -10.78 3.92
CA PHE A 151 6.32 -11.58 4.16
C PHE A 151 6.70 -12.94 4.72
N VAL A 152 6.07 -13.33 5.84
CA VAL A 152 6.27 -14.64 6.48
C VAL A 152 5.09 -15.55 6.20
N GLU A 153 3.90 -15.17 6.66
CA GLU A 153 2.70 -16.00 6.57
C GLU A 153 1.43 -15.13 6.57
N ALA A 154 0.33 -15.66 6.03
CA ALA A 154 -1.01 -15.11 6.18
C ALA A 154 -1.91 -16.17 6.81
N ARG A 155 -2.66 -15.81 7.85
CA ARG A 155 -3.56 -16.72 8.59
C ARG A 155 -5.01 -16.27 8.52
N THR A 156 -5.90 -17.25 8.46
CA THR A 156 -7.32 -17.06 8.76
C THR A 156 -7.49 -16.98 10.27
N GLY A 157 -8.43 -16.14 10.73
CA GLY A 157 -8.69 -16.05 12.17
C GLY A 157 -9.33 -17.32 12.72
N PRO A 158 -9.33 -17.51 14.05
CA PRO A 158 -9.96 -18.65 14.69
C PRO A 158 -11.48 -18.61 14.48
N GLY A 159 -11.97 -19.40 13.53
CA GLY A 159 -13.36 -19.47 13.10
C GLY A 159 -13.41 -19.74 11.60
N HIS A 160 -14.29 -20.63 11.14
CA HIS A 160 -14.39 -21.14 9.77
C HIS A 160 -14.90 -20.07 8.78
N ASN A 161 -14.18 -18.97 8.67
CA ASN A 161 -14.42 -17.89 7.73
C ASN A 161 -13.12 -17.78 6.93
N ASP A 162 -13.17 -17.99 5.62
CA ASP A 162 -12.01 -17.93 4.69
C ASP A 162 -11.37 -16.53 4.59
N LYS A 163 -11.64 -15.66 5.56
CA LYS A 163 -11.08 -14.32 5.68
C LYS A 163 -9.69 -14.43 6.29
N ILE A 164 -8.68 -14.09 5.51
CA ILE A 164 -7.35 -13.78 6.05
C ILE A 164 -7.51 -12.55 6.95
N LEU A 165 -7.23 -12.73 8.24
CA LEU A 165 -7.34 -11.69 9.25
C LEU A 165 -5.96 -11.24 9.73
N GLU A 166 -4.96 -12.10 9.60
CA GLU A 166 -3.62 -11.86 10.13
C GLU A 166 -2.58 -12.03 9.04
N ILE A 167 -1.62 -11.10 8.98
CA ILE A 167 -0.40 -11.27 8.19
C ILE A 167 0.82 -11.09 9.08
N ASP A 168 1.73 -12.05 9.01
CA ASP A 168 3.02 -11.98 9.66
C ASP A 168 4.06 -11.42 8.71
N ILE A 169 4.75 -10.39 9.18
CA ILE A 169 5.84 -9.75 8.44
C ILE A 169 7.03 -9.54 9.37
N LYS A 170 8.25 -9.59 8.81
CA LYS A 170 9.41 -9.00 9.48
C LYS A 170 9.59 -7.58 8.98
N ALA A 171 9.79 -6.65 9.91
CA ALA A 171 10.03 -5.25 9.58
C ALA A 171 10.87 -4.57 10.66
N THR A 172 11.57 -3.50 10.29
CA THR A 172 12.31 -2.66 11.25
C THR A 172 11.35 -1.64 11.88
N PHE A 173 11.32 -1.61 13.22
CA PHE A 173 10.57 -0.63 14.00
C PHE A 173 11.30 0.70 14.14
N TYR A 174 10.51 1.76 14.14
CA TYR A 174 10.92 3.08 14.58
C TYR A 174 9.85 3.68 15.47
N PHE A 175 10.32 4.40 16.49
CA PHE A 175 9.49 5.25 17.33
C PHE A 175 9.69 6.67 16.86
N PHE A 176 8.63 7.47 16.78
CA PHE A 176 8.76 8.84 16.28
C PHE A 176 8.00 9.83 17.13
N GLN A 177 8.47 11.07 17.15
CA GLN A 177 7.79 12.18 17.80
C GLN A 177 7.89 13.45 16.96
N LYS A 178 6.82 14.27 16.94
CA LYS A 178 6.88 15.61 16.34
C LYS A 178 7.77 16.52 17.19
N ARG A 179 8.65 17.28 16.54
CA ARG A 179 9.49 18.28 17.21
C ARG A 179 8.67 19.52 17.56
N ASP A 180 8.95 20.10 18.73
CA ASP A 180 8.24 21.29 19.19
C ASP A 180 8.43 22.45 18.21
N ASN A 181 7.33 23.16 17.89
CA ASN A 181 7.30 24.31 16.99
C ASN A 181 7.89 24.07 15.59
N SER A 182 7.89 22.82 15.11
CA SER A 182 8.38 22.43 13.78
C SER A 182 7.43 21.42 13.13
N GLU A 183 7.46 21.32 11.80
CA GLU A 183 6.82 20.23 11.04
C GLU A 183 7.73 19.00 10.88
N GLU A 184 8.89 19.04 11.54
CA GLU A 184 9.85 17.93 11.55
C GLU A 184 9.50 16.89 12.62
N TYR A 185 9.89 15.65 12.32
CA TYR A 185 9.76 14.51 13.21
C TYR A 185 11.13 13.91 13.48
N ASP A 186 11.36 13.50 14.71
CA ASP A 186 12.52 12.72 15.13
C ASP A 186 12.13 11.25 15.28
N PHE A 187 12.98 10.37 14.80
CA PHE A 187 12.78 8.92 14.79
C PHE A 187 13.88 8.25 15.61
N PHE A 188 13.52 7.17 16.30
CA PHE A 188 14.35 6.47 17.26
C PHE A 188 14.27 4.96 17.01
N ALA A 189 15.39 4.27 17.26
CA ALA A 189 15.50 2.82 17.07
C ALA A 189 15.01 2.01 18.28
N ASP A 190 14.61 2.68 19.36
CA ASP A 190 14.20 2.08 20.63
C ASP A 190 12.98 2.78 21.23
N GLU A 191 12.22 2.04 22.04
CA GLU A 191 10.98 2.52 22.65
C GLU A 191 11.20 3.67 23.63
N SER A 192 12.36 3.70 24.32
CA SER A 192 12.69 4.78 25.24
C SER A 192 13.06 6.09 24.52
N MET A 193 13.07 6.08 23.17
CA MET A 193 13.44 7.22 22.32
C MET A 193 14.81 7.80 22.70
N SER A 194 15.76 6.92 23.05
CA SER A 194 17.11 7.30 23.49
C SER A 194 18.15 7.21 22.36
N HIS A 195 17.93 6.30 21.41
CA HIS A 195 18.79 6.07 20.25
C HIS A 195 18.17 6.72 19.03
N HIS A 196 18.48 8.01 18.84
CA HIS A 196 18.06 8.75 17.66
C HIS A 196 18.57 8.08 16.38
N ALA A 197 17.64 7.70 15.50
CA ALA A 197 17.92 7.11 14.21
C ALA A 197 18.08 8.21 13.14
N PHE A 198 17.07 9.06 12.98
CA PHE A 198 17.05 10.14 11.99
C PHE A 198 15.93 11.14 12.27
N GLY A 199 16.01 12.35 11.71
CA GLY A 199 14.95 13.36 11.84
C GLY A 199 14.76 14.20 10.58
N GLY A 200 13.60 14.84 10.42
CA GLY A 200 13.27 15.72 9.29
C GLY A 200 11.78 15.76 8.95
N ASN A 201 11.44 16.44 7.84
CA ASN A 201 10.06 16.57 7.38
C ASN A 201 9.45 15.21 7.02
N ALA A 202 8.21 14.99 7.44
CA ALA A 202 7.43 13.81 7.11
C ALA A 202 5.99 14.21 6.77
N ASP A 203 5.42 13.54 5.77
CA ASP A 203 4.00 13.62 5.43
C ASP A 203 3.27 12.46 6.11
N ILE A 204 2.31 12.78 6.98
CA ILE A 204 1.54 11.80 7.75
C ILE A 204 0.09 11.78 7.26
N LYS A 205 -0.37 10.59 6.88
CA LYS A 205 -1.75 10.34 6.47
C LYS A 205 -2.36 9.23 7.31
N PHE A 206 -3.27 9.60 8.20
CA PHE A 206 -4.02 8.63 9.00
C PHE A 206 -5.15 8.01 8.17
N ASP A 207 -5.47 6.76 8.49
CA ASP A 207 -6.42 5.97 7.69
C ASP A 207 -7.88 6.44 7.85
N THR A 208 -8.21 7.06 8.99
CA THR A 208 -9.58 7.51 9.32
C THR A 208 -9.60 8.93 9.86
N GLU A 209 -10.77 9.57 9.77
CA GLU A 209 -10.98 10.93 10.27
C GLU A 209 -10.80 10.99 11.80
N GLU A 210 -11.33 10.01 12.53
CA GLU A 210 -11.25 9.92 13.98
C GLU A 210 -9.79 9.92 14.47
N ILE A 211 -8.96 9.07 13.86
CA ILE A 211 -7.52 8.97 14.16
C ILE A 211 -6.83 10.29 13.79
N ALA A 212 -7.13 10.86 12.63
CA ALA A 212 -6.56 12.13 12.20
C ALA A 212 -6.86 13.27 13.19
N LEU A 213 -8.08 13.33 13.72
CA LEU A 213 -8.49 14.32 14.73
C LEU A 213 -7.83 14.06 16.08
N ALA A 214 -7.75 12.81 16.52
CA ALA A 214 -7.11 12.43 17.78
C ALA A 214 -5.62 12.83 17.82
N HIS A 215 -4.94 12.73 16.67
CA HIS A 215 -3.50 12.96 16.54
C HIS A 215 -3.11 14.33 15.97
N ARG A 216 -4.07 15.25 15.78
CA ARG A 216 -3.79 16.65 15.39
C ARG A 216 -3.20 17.50 16.54
N LYS A 217 -3.01 16.92 17.73
CA LYS A 217 -2.46 17.59 18.92
C LYS A 217 -0.93 17.75 18.80
N ALA A 218 -0.39 18.86 19.33
CA ALA A 218 1.06 19.07 19.41
C ALA A 218 1.72 17.95 20.23
N GLY A 219 2.86 17.44 19.77
CA GLY A 219 3.64 16.40 20.47
C GLY A 219 3.19 14.97 20.23
N TYR A 220 2.58 14.65 19.08
CA TYR A 220 2.23 13.27 18.74
C TYR A 220 3.48 12.36 18.74
N LYS A 221 3.37 11.27 19.49
CA LYS A 221 4.34 10.16 19.54
C LYS A 221 3.68 8.91 18.97
N GLY A 222 4.41 8.19 18.13
CA GLY A 222 3.88 7.01 17.47
C GLY A 222 4.93 5.96 17.17
N ILE A 223 4.46 4.85 16.63
CA ILE A 223 5.28 3.72 16.21
C ILE A 223 5.05 3.51 14.72
N CYS A 224 6.11 3.25 13.98
CA CYS A 224 6.02 2.90 12.58
C CYS A 224 7.00 1.80 12.18
N ILE A 225 6.74 1.18 11.04
CA ILE A 225 7.62 0.20 10.41
C ILE A 225 7.97 0.64 9.00
N SER A 226 9.22 0.41 8.57
CA SER A 226 9.63 0.71 7.19
C SER A 226 8.94 -0.24 6.21
N ALA A 227 8.12 0.29 5.31
CA ALA A 227 7.46 -0.50 4.27
C ALA A 227 8.37 -0.70 3.08
N HIS A 228 8.86 0.41 2.51
CA HIS A 228 9.77 0.38 1.37
C HIS A 228 10.58 1.67 1.26
N SER A 229 11.68 1.59 0.52
CA SER A 229 12.52 2.74 0.19
C SER A 229 12.88 2.73 -1.29
N GLY A 230 12.92 3.91 -1.90
CA GLY A 230 13.27 4.12 -3.30
C GLY A 230 14.41 5.12 -3.40
N TYR A 231 15.36 4.83 -4.29
CA TYR A 231 16.44 5.75 -4.60
C TYR A 231 15.96 6.84 -5.58
N GLN A 232 16.28 8.10 -5.29
CA GLN A 232 15.90 9.26 -6.10
C GLN A 232 17.09 9.94 -6.78
N GLY A 233 18.28 9.32 -6.79
CA GLY A 233 19.50 9.91 -7.34
C GLY A 233 20.25 10.82 -6.37
N GLN A 234 21.55 11.04 -6.61
CA GLN A 234 22.40 11.96 -5.83
C GLN A 234 22.35 11.74 -4.30
N GLY A 235 22.25 10.47 -3.85
CA GLY A 235 22.13 10.15 -2.43
C GLY A 235 20.77 10.46 -1.81
N ARG A 236 19.80 10.91 -2.60
CA ARG A 236 18.41 11.13 -2.17
C ARG A 236 17.63 9.82 -2.15
N PHE A 237 16.75 9.72 -1.18
CA PHE A 237 15.82 8.61 -1.06
C PHE A 237 14.40 9.14 -0.83
N HIS A 238 13.43 8.29 -1.13
CA HIS A 238 12.06 8.41 -0.64
C HIS A 238 11.69 7.12 0.07
N ALA A 239 11.17 7.22 1.27
CA ALA A 239 10.78 6.07 2.04
C ALA A 239 9.38 6.23 2.59
N VAL A 240 8.72 5.08 2.72
CA VAL A 240 7.36 4.97 3.21
C VAL A 240 7.36 4.02 4.39
N PHE A 241 6.62 4.41 5.41
CA PHE A 241 6.41 3.67 6.62
C PHE A 241 4.92 3.44 6.85
N LEU A 242 4.58 2.34 7.50
CA LEU A 242 3.25 2.11 8.04
C LEU A 242 3.23 2.60 9.48
N ILE A 243 2.28 3.46 9.81
CA ILE A 243 2.04 3.86 11.20
C ILE A 243 1.17 2.78 11.82
N ILE A 244 1.61 2.28 12.96
CA ILE A 244 0.97 1.17 13.66
C ILE A 244 0.68 1.51 15.12
N GLU A 245 -0.33 0.83 15.64
CA GLU A 245 -0.70 0.85 17.05
C GLU A 245 -0.55 -0.56 17.61
N HIS A 246 0.03 -0.67 18.80
CA HIS A 246 0.20 -1.94 19.49
C HIS A 246 -1.14 -2.43 20.04
N VAL A 247 -1.42 -3.73 19.87
CA VAL A 247 -2.63 -4.37 20.42
C VAL A 247 -2.26 -5.29 21.58
N SER A 248 -1.36 -6.24 21.34
CA SER A 248 -0.90 -7.22 22.33
C SER A 248 0.30 -7.99 21.79
N GLY A 249 1.33 -8.26 22.60
CA GLY A 249 2.50 -9.05 22.18
C GLY A 249 3.21 -8.45 20.96
N SER A 250 3.22 -9.17 19.83
CA SER A 250 3.74 -8.70 18.53
C SER A 250 2.64 -8.24 17.56
N THR A 251 1.38 -8.22 18.03
CA THR A 251 0.20 -7.89 17.23
C THR A 251 -0.02 -6.38 17.18
N CYS A 252 -0.16 -5.86 15.97
CA CYS A 252 -0.30 -4.45 15.70
C CYS A 252 -1.47 -4.19 14.72
N ARG A 253 -2.12 -3.04 14.86
CA ARG A 253 -3.05 -2.51 13.85
C ARG A 253 -2.38 -1.42 13.06
N ARG A 254 -2.69 -1.36 11.76
CA ARG A 254 -2.31 -0.21 10.93
C ARG A 254 -3.25 0.95 11.21
N ILE A 255 -2.72 2.14 11.41
CA ILE A 255 -3.51 3.37 11.63
C ILE A 255 -3.20 4.50 10.64
N GLY A 256 -2.15 4.34 9.83
CA GLY A 256 -1.81 5.32 8.82
C GLY A 256 -0.56 4.97 8.03
N LYS A 257 -0.12 5.97 7.28
CA LYS A 257 1.10 5.96 6.46
C LYS A 257 1.90 7.22 6.78
N LEU A 258 3.21 7.05 6.77
CA LEU A 258 4.17 8.15 6.83
C LEU A 258 5.09 8.07 5.62
N SER A 259 5.31 9.19 4.93
CA SER A 259 6.28 9.28 3.83
C SER A 259 7.27 10.40 4.04
N ARG A 260 8.51 10.16 3.61
CA ARG A 260 9.60 11.11 3.74
C ARG A 260 10.58 11.01 2.57
N SER A 261 11.15 12.15 2.19
CA SER A 261 12.36 12.23 1.39
C SER A 261 13.53 12.80 2.19
N GLY A 262 14.75 12.41 1.83
CA GLY A 262 15.97 12.90 2.49
C GLY A 262 17.23 12.44 1.79
N THR A 263 18.38 12.61 2.44
CA THR A 263 19.70 12.17 1.96
C THR A 263 20.39 11.26 2.98
N GLY A 264 21.11 10.23 2.52
CA GLY A 264 22.03 9.46 3.37
C GLY A 264 21.38 8.44 4.31
N TRP A 265 20.22 7.89 3.97
CA TRP A 265 19.57 6.83 4.75
C TRP A 265 20.22 5.47 4.50
N SER A 266 20.44 4.70 5.57
CA SER A 266 20.52 3.23 5.54
C SER A 266 19.45 2.61 6.45
N THR A 267 18.77 1.55 6.00
CA THR A 267 17.83 0.82 6.85
C THR A 267 18.62 0.09 7.95
N GLY A 268 18.14 0.18 9.19
CA GLY A 268 18.66 -0.65 10.28
C GLY A 268 18.45 -2.13 9.97
N LYS A 269 19.30 -3.01 10.52
CA LYS A 269 19.19 -4.48 10.36
C LYS A 269 18.52 -5.15 11.56
N ASN A 270 17.54 -4.48 12.17
CA ASN A 270 16.84 -4.98 13.36
C ASN A 270 15.40 -5.32 13.01
N ASP A 271 15.23 -6.29 12.11
CA ASP A 271 13.92 -6.74 11.73
C ASP A 271 13.29 -7.58 12.84
N VAL A 272 12.05 -7.23 13.20
CA VAL A 272 11.26 -7.91 14.21
C VAL A 272 10.04 -8.53 13.54
N LEU A 273 9.69 -9.74 13.97
CA LEU A 273 8.46 -10.40 13.54
C LEU A 273 7.25 -9.73 14.19
N ILE A 274 6.29 -9.29 13.38
CA ILE A 274 5.02 -8.74 13.82
C ILE A 274 3.85 -9.37 13.10
N THR A 275 2.69 -9.27 13.73
CA THR A 275 1.41 -9.68 13.14
C THR A 275 0.56 -8.44 12.94
N LEU A 276 0.17 -8.15 11.69
CA LEU A 276 -0.82 -7.13 11.40
C LEU A 276 -2.21 -7.76 11.41
N VAL A 277 -3.12 -7.13 12.16
CA VAL A 277 -4.57 -7.45 12.25
C VAL A 277 -5.44 -6.32 11.72
#